data_AF-A0A4Y3HUX4-F1
#
_entry.id   AF-A0A4Y3HUX4-F1
#
_cell.length_a   1.000
_cell.length_b   1.000
_cell.length_c   1.000
_cell.angle_alpha   90.00
_cell.angle_beta   90.00
_cell.angle_gamma   90.00
#
_symmetry.space_group_name_H-M   'P 1'
#
loop_
_entity.id
_entity.type
_entity.pdbx_description
1 polymer ?
#
loop_
_entity_poly.entity_id
_entity_poly.type
_entity_poly.pdbx_seq_one_letter_code
_entity_poly.pdbx_strand_id
1 'polypeptide(L)'
;MPSFDIVSEIEVVDVRHAVENANRELATRFDFRGVQASFEYKDEQVKMSAEAEFQLQQMRDILRGNLTRRGVDVNTMDAQKEDASGKNWYQTVLFKQGIDKEMAKKLVKAVKDAKLKVQASIQGEKVRITGKKRDDLQSAIALIKSSDLGQPFQYENFRD
;
A
#
# COMPACT_ATOMS: atom_id res chain seq x y z
N MET A 1 26.12 10.65 13.15
CA MET A 1 25.78 9.27 13.55
C MET A 1 24.82 8.81 12.49
N PRO A 2 25.16 7.76 11.74
CA PRO A 2 24.41 7.47 10.53
C PRO A 2 22.97 7.08 10.85
N SER A 3 22.05 7.45 9.97
CA SER A 3 20.62 7.20 10.14
C SER A 3 19.92 7.00 8.81
N PHE A 4 18.72 6.43 8.84
CA PHE A 4 17.78 6.45 7.72
C PHE A 4 16.34 6.58 8.25
N ASP A 5 15.42 6.95 7.38
CA ASP A 5 13.98 7.00 7.67
C ASP A 5 13.29 5.80 7.00
N ILE A 6 12.40 5.13 7.75
CA ILE A 6 11.44 4.16 7.23
C ILE A 6 10.17 4.93 6.95
N VAL A 7 9.68 4.83 5.71
CA VAL A 7 8.43 5.43 5.24
C VAL A 7 7.56 4.35 4.59
N SER A 8 6.30 4.67 4.36
CA SER A 8 5.34 3.82 3.65
C SER A 8 4.56 4.69 2.69
N GLU A 9 5.16 4.99 1.55
CA GLU A 9 4.60 5.91 0.57
C GLU A 9 4.10 5.17 -0.65
N ILE A 10 3.09 5.75 -1.29
CA ILE A 10 2.47 5.25 -2.50
C ILE A 10 2.53 6.37 -3.53
N GLU A 11 3.02 6.04 -4.71
CA GLU A 11 3.05 6.99 -5.81
C GLU A 11 1.63 7.19 -6.36
N VAL A 12 1.00 8.30 -5.95
CA VAL A 12 -0.38 8.65 -6.31
C VAL A 12 -0.57 8.75 -7.83
N VAL A 13 0.45 9.23 -8.54
CA VAL A 13 0.42 9.31 -10.02
C VAL A 13 0.29 7.92 -10.63
N ASP A 14 1.03 6.94 -10.09
CA ASP A 14 0.99 5.57 -10.56
C ASP A 14 -0.31 4.86 -10.20
N VAL A 15 -0.91 5.16 -9.04
CA VAL A 15 -2.26 4.67 -8.70
C VAL A 15 -3.30 5.21 -9.68
N ARG A 16 -3.28 6.52 -9.99
CA ARG A 16 -4.20 7.11 -10.97
C ARG A 16 -4.05 6.48 -12.35
N HIS A 17 -2.82 6.31 -12.81
CA HIS A 17 -2.55 5.64 -14.07
C HIS A 17 -2.96 4.16 -14.08
N ALA A 18 -2.82 3.46 -12.95
CA ALA A 18 -3.32 2.09 -12.80
C ALA A 18 -4.85 2.03 -12.92
N VAL A 19 -5.55 2.98 -12.31
CA VAL A 19 -7.02 3.11 -12.39
C VAL A 19 -7.49 3.41 -13.81
N GLU A 20 -6.82 4.31 -14.52
CA GLU A 20 -7.11 4.57 -15.95
C GLU A 20 -6.89 3.33 -16.81
N ASN A 21 -5.79 2.60 -16.58
CA ASN A 21 -5.52 1.35 -17.29
C ASN A 21 -6.57 0.27 -16.96
N ALA A 22 -7.00 0.18 -15.70
CA ALA A 22 -8.03 -0.77 -15.28
C ALA A 22 -9.38 -0.48 -15.96
N ASN A 23 -9.75 0.80 -16.13
CA ASN A 23 -10.93 1.19 -16.91
C ASN A 23 -10.80 0.81 -18.40
N ARG A 24 -9.61 1.00 -19.01
CA ARG A 24 -9.38 0.55 -20.40
C ARG A 24 -9.47 -0.97 -20.52
N GLU A 25 -8.94 -1.71 -19.55
CA GLU A 25 -9.00 -3.17 -19.51
C GLU A 25 -10.48 -3.63 -19.41
N LEU A 26 -11.27 -3.06 -18.50
CA LEU A 26 -12.71 -3.33 -18.38
C LEU A 26 -13.46 -3.14 -19.71
N ALA A 27 -13.19 -2.05 -20.43
CA ALA A 27 -13.86 -1.76 -21.70
C ALA A 27 -13.60 -2.83 -22.79
N THR A 28 -12.51 -3.59 -22.67
CA THR A 28 -12.12 -4.63 -23.63
C THR A 28 -12.53 -6.04 -23.21
N ARG A 29 -12.94 -6.23 -21.95
CA ARG A 29 -13.26 -7.54 -21.38
C ARG A 29 -14.63 -8.04 -21.85
N PHE A 30 -14.66 -9.26 -22.39
CA PHE A 30 -15.88 -9.88 -22.91
C PHE A 30 -16.94 -10.09 -21.83
N ASP A 31 -16.52 -10.49 -20.62
CA ASP A 31 -17.37 -10.73 -19.45
C ASP A 31 -17.97 -9.45 -18.85
N PHE A 32 -17.44 -8.28 -19.21
CA PHE A 32 -17.98 -6.96 -18.83
C PHE A 32 -18.74 -6.27 -19.98
N ARG A 33 -18.94 -6.93 -21.12
CA ARG A 33 -19.66 -6.35 -22.26
C ARG A 33 -21.13 -6.10 -21.90
N GLY A 34 -21.52 -4.82 -21.88
CA GLY A 34 -22.87 -4.41 -21.53
C GLY A 34 -23.14 -4.31 -20.03
N VAL A 35 -22.12 -4.56 -19.19
CA VAL A 35 -22.17 -4.37 -17.73
C VAL A 35 -21.74 -2.93 -17.42
N GLN A 36 -22.52 -2.23 -16.60
CA GLN A 36 -22.10 -0.94 -16.05
C GLN A 36 -21.08 -1.16 -14.93
N ALA A 37 -19.80 -1.00 -15.23
CA ALA A 37 -18.71 -1.10 -14.27
C ALA A 37 -17.68 0.03 -14.44
N SER A 38 -17.09 0.50 -13.33
CA SER A 38 -16.09 1.56 -13.35
C SER A 38 -15.15 1.55 -12.16
N PHE A 39 -13.94 2.07 -12.37
CA PHE A 39 -13.02 2.49 -11.32
C PHE A 39 -12.94 4.02 -11.27
N GLU A 40 -13.05 4.61 -10.09
CA GLU A 40 -12.86 6.05 -9.86
C GLU A 40 -11.81 6.26 -8.77
N TYR A 41 -10.76 7.01 -9.06
CA TYR A 41 -9.80 7.47 -8.03
C TYR A 41 -10.21 8.84 -7.53
N LYS A 42 -10.53 8.96 -6.25
CA LYS A 42 -10.92 10.22 -5.61
C LYS A 42 -10.58 10.16 -4.13
N ASP A 43 -10.21 11.29 -3.52
CA ASP A 43 -9.97 11.39 -2.07
C ASP A 43 -9.02 10.29 -1.54
N GLU A 44 -7.95 10.00 -2.28
CA GLU A 44 -6.93 8.98 -1.95
C GLU A 44 -7.44 7.53 -1.88
N GLN A 45 -8.59 7.26 -2.47
CA GLN A 45 -9.19 5.93 -2.52
C GLN A 45 -9.68 5.60 -3.94
N VAL A 46 -9.79 4.30 -4.21
CA VAL A 46 -10.41 3.80 -5.45
C VAL A 46 -11.81 3.28 -5.14
N LYS A 47 -12.82 3.90 -5.75
CA LYS A 47 -14.18 3.40 -5.72
C LYS A 47 -14.42 2.52 -6.94
N MET A 48 -14.82 1.28 -6.70
CA MET A 48 -15.30 0.34 -7.72
C MET A 48 -16.82 0.35 -7.72
N SER A 49 -17.42 0.27 -8.90
CA SER A 49 -18.84 0.03 -9.06
C SER A 49 -19.11 -1.04 -10.12
N ALA A 50 -20.10 -1.88 -9.88
CA ALA A 50 -20.54 -2.95 -10.78
C ALA A 50 -22.03 -3.28 -10.56
N GLU A 51 -22.60 -4.20 -11.34
CA GLU A 51 -24.01 -4.64 -11.20
C GLU A 51 -24.17 -5.84 -10.26
N ALA A 52 -23.07 -6.51 -9.89
CA ALA A 52 -23.07 -7.66 -8.98
C ALA A 52 -21.81 -7.74 -8.11
N GLU A 53 -21.93 -8.36 -6.93
CA GLU A 53 -20.82 -8.58 -6.00
C GLU A 53 -19.64 -9.33 -6.65
N PHE A 54 -19.91 -10.41 -7.39
CA PHE A 54 -18.85 -11.21 -8.01
C PHE A 54 -18.04 -10.40 -9.05
N GLN A 55 -18.65 -9.41 -9.69
CA GLN A 55 -17.96 -8.52 -10.63
C GLN A 55 -16.98 -7.61 -9.91
N LEU A 56 -17.31 -7.14 -8.70
CA LEU A 56 -16.36 -6.40 -7.86
C LEU A 56 -15.14 -7.25 -7.52
N GLN A 57 -15.32 -8.56 -7.28
CA GLN A 57 -14.19 -9.46 -7.04
C GLN A 57 -13.27 -9.54 -8.27
N GLN A 58 -13.84 -9.70 -9.46
CA GLN A 58 -13.06 -9.68 -10.72
C GLN A 58 -12.38 -8.34 -10.95
N MET A 59 -13.06 -7.23 -10.64
CA MET A 59 -12.50 -5.88 -10.72
C MET A 59 -11.32 -5.67 -9.76
N ARG A 60 -11.37 -6.23 -8.54
CA ARG A 60 -10.23 -6.19 -7.62
C ARG A 60 -8.98 -6.81 -8.22
N ASP A 61 -9.12 -7.93 -8.93
CA ASP A 61 -7.99 -8.61 -9.58
C ASP A 61 -7.44 -7.78 -10.75
N ILE A 62 -8.31 -7.15 -11.55
CA ILE A 62 -7.91 -6.21 -12.60
C ILE A 62 -7.13 -5.04 -12.00
N LEU A 63 -7.62 -4.45 -10.91
CA LEU A 63 -6.96 -3.33 -10.23
C LEU A 63 -5.59 -3.75 -9.68
N ARG A 64 -5.49 -4.90 -8.99
CA ARG A 64 -4.23 -5.47 -8.49
C ARG A 64 -3.21 -5.66 -9.62
N GLY A 65 -3.63 -6.23 -10.74
CA GLY A 65 -2.77 -6.44 -11.89
C GLY A 65 -2.24 -5.12 -12.46
N ASN A 66 -3.09 -4.10 -12.57
CA ASN A 66 -2.70 -2.80 -13.10
C ASN A 66 -1.82 -2.00 -12.14
N LEU A 67 -2.03 -2.09 -10.82
CA LEU A 67 -1.15 -1.52 -9.80
C LEU A 67 0.25 -2.15 -9.84
N THR A 68 0.31 -3.49 -9.90
CA THR A 68 1.57 -4.23 -10.00
C THR A 68 2.37 -3.81 -11.24
N ARG A 69 1.71 -3.67 -12.41
CA ARG A 69 2.35 -3.20 -13.65
C ARG A 69 2.92 -1.78 -13.55
N ARG A 70 2.40 -0.97 -12.62
CA ARG A 70 2.87 0.40 -12.33
C ARG A 70 3.89 0.46 -11.20
N GLY A 71 4.28 -0.69 -10.62
CA GLY A 71 5.21 -0.72 -9.49
C GLY A 71 4.58 -0.34 -8.15
N VAL A 72 3.25 -0.22 -8.09
CA VAL A 72 2.54 -0.03 -6.82
C VAL A 72 2.37 -1.38 -6.14
N ASP A 73 2.85 -1.49 -4.91
CA ASP A 73 2.76 -2.71 -4.13
C ASP A 73 1.29 -2.97 -3.73
N VAL A 74 0.73 -4.09 -4.19
CA VAL A 74 -0.67 -4.48 -3.96
C VAL A 74 -0.98 -4.81 -2.51
N ASN A 75 0.02 -5.06 -1.66
CA ASN A 75 -0.18 -5.26 -0.21
C ASN A 75 -0.61 -3.97 0.50
N THR A 76 -0.47 -2.82 -0.16
CA THR A 76 -1.04 -1.56 0.31
C THR A 76 -2.55 -1.50 0.16
N MET A 77 -3.15 -2.29 -0.74
CA MET A 77 -4.59 -2.28 -0.98
C MET A 77 -5.34 -2.82 0.23
N ASP A 78 -6.27 -2.04 0.74
CA ASP A 78 -7.22 -2.42 1.78
C ASP A 78 -8.65 -2.31 1.24
N ALA A 79 -9.12 -3.41 0.66
CA ALA A 79 -10.48 -3.50 0.11
C ALA A 79 -11.50 -3.56 1.26
N GLN A 80 -12.28 -2.49 1.39
CA GLN A 80 -13.33 -2.40 2.40
C GLN A 80 -14.49 -3.32 2.03
N LYS A 81 -15.40 -3.52 2.98
CA LYS A 81 -16.63 -4.30 2.75
C LYS A 81 -17.44 -3.68 1.61
N GLU A 82 -17.85 -4.52 0.66
CA GLU A 82 -18.79 -4.14 -0.39
C GLU A 82 -20.19 -3.82 0.16
N ASP A 83 -20.89 -2.91 -0.53
CA ASP A 83 -22.26 -2.54 -0.22
C ASP A 83 -23.08 -2.36 -1.51
N ALA A 84 -24.40 -2.55 -1.39
CA ALA A 84 -25.33 -2.46 -2.51
C ALA A 84 -26.21 -1.20 -2.39
N SER A 85 -26.39 -0.50 -3.50
CA SER A 85 -27.34 0.60 -3.60
C SER A 85 -28.11 0.52 -4.91
N GLY A 86 -29.42 0.29 -4.81
CA GLY A 86 -30.30 0.08 -5.96
C GLY A 86 -29.92 -1.20 -6.70
N LYS A 87 -29.55 -1.08 -7.98
CA LYS A 87 -29.11 -2.21 -8.83
C LYS A 87 -27.59 -2.39 -8.87
N ASN A 88 -26.85 -1.52 -8.20
CA ASN A 88 -25.40 -1.47 -8.29
C ASN A 88 -24.76 -1.89 -6.97
N TRP A 89 -23.60 -2.50 -7.08
CA TRP A 89 -22.68 -2.83 -6.01
C TRP A 89 -21.50 -1.88 -6.04
N TYR A 90 -21.02 -1.51 -4.86
CA TYR A 90 -19.91 -0.60 -4.67
C TYR A 90 -18.90 -1.20 -3.70
N GLN A 91 -17.62 -0.93 -3.94
CA GLN A 91 -16.58 -1.26 -2.99
C GLN A 91 -15.49 -0.20 -3.04
N THR A 92 -15.13 0.31 -1.87
CA THR A 92 -14.01 1.24 -1.70
C THR A 92 -12.75 0.45 -1.42
N VAL A 93 -11.67 0.77 -2.13
CA VAL A 93 -10.32 0.30 -1.86
C VAL A 93 -9.53 1.47 -1.31
N LEU A 94 -9.13 1.35 -0.06
CA LEU A 94 -8.20 2.27 0.59
C LEU A 94 -6.76 1.80 0.32
N PHE A 95 -5.80 2.70 0.55
CA PHE A 95 -4.40 2.39 0.42
C PHE A 95 -3.66 2.71 1.72
N LYS A 96 -2.87 1.76 2.21
CA LYS A 96 -2.03 1.94 3.40
C LYS A 96 -0.88 2.88 3.08
N GLN A 97 -1.06 4.16 3.42
CA GLN A 97 -0.07 5.21 3.28
C GLN A 97 0.34 5.75 4.65
N GLY A 98 1.61 6.10 4.77
CA GLY A 98 2.22 6.54 6.02
C GLY A 98 2.44 5.39 7.01
N ILE A 99 3.15 5.71 8.08
CA ILE A 99 3.32 4.82 9.22
C ILE A 99 2.50 5.38 10.37
N ASP A 100 1.32 4.80 10.60
CA ASP A 100 0.49 5.20 11.72
C ASP A 100 1.14 4.89 13.08
N LYS A 101 0.52 5.35 14.16
CA LYS A 101 1.05 5.18 15.52
C LYS A 101 1.14 3.72 15.95
N GLU A 102 0.26 2.85 15.47
CA GLU A 102 0.27 1.43 15.82
C GLU A 102 1.41 0.72 15.09
N MET A 103 1.56 0.96 13.79
CA MET A 103 2.62 0.42 12.96
C MET A 103 3.99 0.92 13.42
N ALA A 104 4.10 2.21 13.74
CA ALA A 104 5.33 2.80 14.27
C ALA A 104 5.77 2.11 15.58
N LYS A 105 4.82 1.79 16.46
CA LYS A 105 5.11 1.00 17.67
C LYS A 105 5.56 -0.42 17.35
N LYS A 106 4.93 -1.09 16.38
CA LYS A 106 5.32 -2.43 15.92
C LYS A 106 6.76 -2.43 15.37
N LEU A 107 7.11 -1.46 14.53
CA LEU A 107 8.47 -1.27 14.01
C LEU A 107 9.49 -1.05 15.12
N VAL A 108 9.21 -0.13 16.04
CA VAL A 108 10.09 0.15 17.19
C VAL A 108 10.26 -1.11 18.05
N LYS A 109 9.19 -1.88 18.26
CA LYS A 109 9.25 -3.14 19.03
C LYS A 109 10.09 -4.19 18.30
N ALA A 110 9.88 -4.40 17.00
CA ALA A 110 10.65 -5.36 16.20
C ALA A 110 12.16 -5.07 16.26
N VAL A 111 12.55 -3.80 16.11
CA VAL A 111 13.96 -3.38 16.20
C VAL A 111 14.54 -3.64 17.60
N LYS A 112 13.76 -3.39 18.66
CA LYS A 112 14.19 -3.64 20.05
C LYS A 112 14.32 -5.13 20.35
N ASP A 113 13.35 -5.94 19.93
CA ASP A 113 13.30 -7.38 20.20
C ASP A 113 14.46 -8.11 19.48
N ALA A 114 14.89 -7.61 18.32
CA ALA A 114 16.07 -8.08 17.59
C ALA A 114 17.41 -7.70 18.25
N LYS A 115 17.41 -6.88 19.32
CA LYS A 115 18.60 -6.44 20.07
C LYS A 115 19.69 -5.81 19.18
N LEU A 116 19.27 -5.16 18.10
CA LEU A 116 20.18 -4.45 17.20
C LEU A 116 20.77 -3.21 17.90
N LYS A 117 22.01 -2.84 17.57
CA LYS A 117 22.70 -1.66 18.14
C LYS A 117 22.26 -0.35 17.47
N VAL A 118 20.95 -0.19 17.27
CA VAL A 118 20.31 0.97 16.65
C VAL A 118 19.18 1.49 17.55
N GLN A 119 18.84 2.76 17.38
CA GLN A 119 17.73 3.41 18.05
C GLN A 119 16.65 3.76 17.03
N ALA A 120 15.42 3.33 17.29
CA ALA A 120 14.24 3.70 16.50
C ALA A 120 13.48 4.86 17.17
N SER A 121 13.13 5.89 16.40
CA SER A 121 12.41 7.10 16.82
C SER A 121 11.24 7.35 15.88
N ILE A 122 10.04 7.55 16.44
CA ILE A 122 8.83 7.90 15.67
C ILE A 122 8.85 9.40 15.41
N GLN A 123 8.68 9.83 14.15
CA GLN A 123 8.69 11.22 13.71
C GLN A 123 7.48 11.50 12.81
N GLY A 124 6.32 11.78 13.39
CA GLY A 124 5.08 11.88 12.63
C GLY A 124 4.74 10.52 12.02
N GLU A 125 4.62 10.47 10.69
CA GLU A 125 4.24 9.26 9.92
C GLU A 125 5.44 8.46 9.39
N LYS A 126 6.62 8.67 9.98
CA LYS A 126 7.84 7.93 9.65
C LYS A 126 8.61 7.49 10.89
N VAL A 127 9.47 6.48 10.72
CA VAL A 127 10.33 5.97 11.80
C VAL A 127 11.80 6.14 11.42
N ARG A 128 12.52 6.98 12.16
CA ARG A 128 13.97 7.16 11.99
C ARG A 128 14.74 6.08 12.74
N ILE A 129 15.64 5.40 12.05
CA ILE A 129 16.62 4.47 12.63
C ILE A 129 17.99 5.13 12.65
N THR A 130 18.59 5.25 13.82
CA THR A 130 19.93 5.83 14.02
C THR A 130 20.86 4.80 14.64
N GLY A 131 22.10 4.70 14.16
CA GLY A 131 23.08 3.73 14.64
C GLY A 131 24.50 4.30 14.65
N LYS A 132 25.43 3.61 15.32
CA LYS A 132 26.86 3.97 15.29
C LYS A 132 27.56 3.43 14.05
N LYS A 133 27.13 2.27 13.55
CA LYS A 133 27.72 1.58 12.39
C LYS A 133 26.69 1.43 11.28
N ARG A 134 27.14 1.54 10.04
CA ARG A 134 26.31 1.29 8.85
C ARG A 134 25.84 -0.17 8.77
N ASP A 135 26.64 -1.12 9.24
CA ASP A 135 26.27 -2.55 9.26
C ASP A 135 25.05 -2.84 10.15
N ASP A 136 24.96 -2.15 11.29
CA ASP A 136 23.81 -2.27 12.19
C ASP A 136 22.54 -1.70 11.52
N LEU A 137 22.68 -0.64 10.72
CA LEU A 137 21.58 -0.05 9.93
C LEU A 137 21.12 -1.01 8.82
N GLN A 138 22.05 -1.64 8.10
CA GLN A 138 21.70 -2.64 7.07
C GLN A 138 21.00 -3.85 7.70
N SER A 139 21.42 -4.27 8.89
CA SER A 139 20.77 -5.35 9.64
C SER A 139 19.34 -4.99 10.04
N ALA A 140 19.09 -3.73 10.41
CA ALA A 140 17.73 -3.24 10.69
C ALA A 140 16.84 -3.24 9.44
N ILE A 141 17.38 -2.86 8.28
CA ILE A 141 16.65 -2.93 6.99
C ILE A 141 16.30 -4.38 6.67
N ALA A 142 17.26 -5.31 6.79
CA ALA A 142 17.04 -6.73 6.50
C ALA A 142 15.96 -7.33 7.42
N LEU A 143 16.01 -7.02 8.71
CA LEU A 143 15.00 -7.43 9.69
C LEU A 143 13.60 -6.98 9.26
N ILE A 144 13.42 -5.69 8.98
CA ILE A 144 12.11 -5.13 8.66
C ILE A 144 11.59 -5.69 7.33
N LYS A 145 12.45 -5.83 6.31
CA LYS A 145 12.08 -6.49 5.04
C LYS A 145 11.65 -7.95 5.21
N SER A 146 12.25 -8.66 6.17
CA SER A 146 11.87 -10.05 6.49
C SER A 146 10.67 -10.18 7.42
N SER A 147 10.22 -9.07 8.02
CA SER A 147 9.11 -9.06 8.95
C SER A 147 7.78 -8.93 8.20
N ASP A 148 6.82 -9.82 8.49
CA ASP A 148 5.46 -9.68 7.97
C ASP A 148 4.67 -8.67 8.81
N LEU A 149 4.82 -7.39 8.46
CA LEU A 149 4.18 -6.27 9.15
C LEU A 149 2.91 -5.78 8.45
N GLY A 150 2.47 -6.44 7.37
CA GLY A 150 1.18 -6.17 6.73
C GLY A 150 1.09 -4.87 5.90
N GLN A 151 2.20 -4.16 5.69
CA GLN A 151 2.33 -3.09 4.69
C GLN A 151 3.78 -3.00 4.19
N PRO A 152 4.04 -2.53 2.96
CA PRO A 152 5.39 -2.33 2.46
C PRO A 152 6.05 -1.10 3.07
N PHE A 153 7.39 -1.10 3.09
CA PHE A 153 8.18 0.01 3.60
C PHE A 153 9.31 0.38 2.63
N GLN A 154 9.54 1.68 2.49
CA GLN A 154 10.70 2.25 1.83
C GLN A 154 11.70 2.76 2.87
N TYR A 155 12.96 2.81 2.46
CA TYR A 155 14.08 3.20 3.31
C TYR A 155 14.80 4.36 2.63
N GLU A 156 14.71 5.54 3.22
CA GLU A 156 15.10 6.79 2.56
C GLU A 156 15.89 7.71 3.50
N ASN A 157 16.29 8.87 2.99
CA ASN A 157 16.95 9.92 3.76
C ASN A 157 18.13 9.39 4.60
N PHE A 158 19.02 8.62 3.94
CA PHE A 158 20.26 8.14 4.55
C PHE A 158 21.17 9.33 4.90
N ARG A 159 21.65 9.37 6.13
CA ARG A 159 22.51 10.42 6.70
C ARG A 159 23.73 9.80 7.37
N ASP A 160 24.78 10.60 7.52
CA ASP A 160 26.04 10.25 8.20
C ASP A 160 26.17 10.83 9.61
#